data_AF-A0A7X7N2Z0-F1
#
_entry.id   AF-A0A7X7N2Z0-F1
#
_cell.length_a   1.000
_cell.length_b   1.000
_cell.length_c   1.000
_cell.angle_alpha   90.00
_cell.angle_beta   90.00
_cell.angle_gamma   90.00
#
_symmetry.space_group_name_H-M   'P 1'
#
loop_
_entity.id
_entity.type
_entity.pdbx_description
1 polymer ?
#
loop_
_entity_poly.entity_id
_entity_poly.type
_entity_poly.pdbx_seq_one_letter_code
_entity_poly.pdbx_strand_id
1 'polypeptide(L)'
;FARSIQHDLVLAGLVTSVRGAAGGMLLACDPQKLTLLDLIEAVQGQVSVSICATEEDWCSREKKCSFHPVWEGANILLKDYFSSVSIKELIDGCKAHLNNETIDKVNKNWSVVKH
;
A
#
# COMPACT_ATOMS: atom_id res chain seq x y z
N PHE A 1 -2.64 5.39 -20.99
CA PHE A 1 -2.40 5.53 -19.53
C PHE A 1 -3.67 5.27 -18.73
N ALA A 2 -4.62 6.21 -18.64
CA ALA A 2 -5.85 6.05 -17.83
C ALA A 2 -6.63 4.74 -18.10
N ARG A 3 -6.81 4.34 -19.36
CA ARG A 3 -7.49 3.07 -19.72
C ARG A 3 -6.85 1.82 -19.07
N SER A 4 -5.53 1.77 -18.92
CA SER A 4 -4.85 0.63 -18.29
C SER A 4 -5.19 0.57 -16.82
N ILE A 5 -5.04 1.69 -16.12
CA ILE A 5 -5.37 1.79 -14.68
C ILE A 5 -6.84 1.41 -14.45
N GLN A 6 -7.75 1.89 -15.30
CA GLN A 6 -9.17 1.55 -15.21
C GLN A 6 -9.40 0.04 -15.37
N HIS A 7 -8.72 -0.58 -16.33
CA HIS A 7 -8.79 -2.02 -16.53
C HIS A 7 -8.29 -2.79 -15.29
N ASP A 8 -7.16 -2.38 -14.72
CA ASP A 8 -6.56 -3.06 -13.56
C ASP A 8 -7.48 -2.94 -12.32
N LEU A 9 -8.07 -1.76 -12.10
CA LEU A 9 -9.08 -1.56 -11.05
C LEU A 9 -10.37 -2.36 -11.27
N VAL A 10 -10.79 -2.59 -12.51
CA VAL A 10 -11.93 -3.46 -12.83
C VAL A 10 -11.59 -4.92 -12.53
N LEU A 11 -10.40 -5.38 -12.92
CA LEU A 11 -9.94 -6.75 -12.64
C LEU A 11 -9.82 -7.01 -11.14
N ALA A 12 -9.37 -6.01 -10.37
CA ALA A 12 -9.32 -6.07 -8.92
C ALA A 12 -10.70 -5.95 -8.24
N GLY A 13 -11.78 -5.74 -9.00
CA GLY A 13 -13.14 -5.60 -8.47
C GLY A 13 -13.37 -4.31 -7.68
N LEU A 14 -12.47 -3.33 -7.79
CA LEU A 14 -12.54 -2.06 -7.06
C LEU A 14 -13.48 -1.08 -7.74
N VAL A 15 -13.58 -1.14 -9.06
CA VAL A 15 -14.50 -0.31 -9.85
C VAL A 15 -15.30 -1.16 -10.83
N THR A 16 -16.50 -0.69 -11.17
CA THR A 16 -17.34 -1.28 -12.21
C THR A 16 -17.60 -0.27 -13.32
N SER A 17 -17.74 -0.76 -14.55
CA SER A 17 -18.02 0.06 -15.73
C SER A 17 -19.49 -0.04 -16.12
N VAL A 18 -20.17 1.10 -16.16
CA VAL A 18 -21.54 1.21 -16.68
C VAL A 18 -21.48 1.64 -18.15
N ARG A 19 -22.16 0.90 -19.02
CA ARG A 19 -22.24 1.20 -20.46
C ARG A 19 -23.35 2.20 -20.78
N GLY A 20 -23.22 2.90 -21.90
CA GLY A 20 -24.23 3.83 -22.44
C GLY A 20 -23.73 5.27 -22.53
N ALA A 21 -24.54 6.16 -23.11
CA ALA A 21 -24.19 7.58 -23.29
C ALA A 21 -24.02 8.34 -21.96
N ALA A 22 -24.65 7.86 -20.88
CA ALA A 22 -24.48 8.33 -19.50
C ALA A 22 -23.64 7.35 -18.64
N GLY A 23 -22.88 6.48 -19.30
CA GLY A 23 -22.02 5.51 -18.64
C GLY A 23 -20.81 6.14 -17.96
N GLY A 24 -20.07 5.32 -17.23
CA GLY A 24 -18.91 5.78 -16.45
C GLY A 24 -18.35 4.67 -15.58
N MET A 25 -17.49 5.07 -14.64
CA MET A 25 -16.96 4.17 -13.63
C MET A 25 -17.57 4.50 -12.27
N LEU A 26 -17.88 3.45 -11.52
CA LEU A 26 -18.38 3.55 -10.17
C LEU A 26 -17.48 2.73 -9.26
N LEU A 27 -17.27 3.19 -8.03
CA LEU A 27 -16.64 2.38 -7.00
C LEU A 27 -17.54 1.16 -6.71
N ALA A 28 -16.97 -0.03 -6.74
CA ALA A 28 -17.69 -1.29 -6.54
C ALA A 28 -17.61 -1.80 -5.09
N CYS A 29 -16.94 -1.06 -4.21
CA CYS A 29 -16.71 -1.39 -2.81
C CYS A 29 -16.95 -0.19 -1.88
N ASP A 30 -17.02 -0.45 -0.58
CA ASP A 30 -17.17 0.59 0.45
C ASP A 30 -15.85 1.37 0.61
N PRO A 31 -15.82 2.69 0.37
CA PRO A 31 -14.61 3.49 0.47
C PRO A 31 -14.02 3.54 1.88
N GLN A 32 -14.79 3.19 2.92
CA GLN A 32 -14.28 3.08 4.30
C GLN A 32 -13.45 1.81 4.52
N LYS A 33 -13.67 0.77 3.70
CA LYS A 33 -13.00 -0.53 3.80
C LYS A 33 -11.88 -0.70 2.78
N LEU A 34 -11.88 0.10 1.73
CA LEU A 34 -10.82 0.12 0.73
C LEU A 34 -9.67 0.99 1.24
N THR A 35 -8.47 0.42 1.36
CA THR A 35 -7.27 1.15 1.78
C THR A 35 -6.48 1.70 0.59
N LEU A 36 -5.60 2.65 0.87
CA LEU A 36 -4.64 3.14 -0.13
C LEU A 36 -3.70 2.02 -0.59
N LEU A 37 -3.31 1.11 0.31
CA LEU A 37 -2.48 -0.04 -0.04
C LEU A 37 -3.18 -0.93 -1.08
N ASP A 38 -4.43 -1.31 -0.84
CA ASP A 38 -5.21 -2.14 -1.77
C ASP A 38 -5.28 -1.52 -3.17
N LEU A 39 -5.51 -0.21 -3.24
CA LEU A 39 -5.62 0.51 -4.50
C LEU A 39 -4.28 0.57 -5.24
N ILE A 40 -3.18 0.83 -4.53
CA ILE A 40 -1.84 0.84 -5.14
C ILE A 40 -1.49 -0.56 -5.65
N GLU A 41 -1.70 -1.59 -4.83
CA GLU A 41 -1.35 -2.97 -5.19
C GLU A 41 -2.20 -3.50 -6.35
N ALA A 42 -3.48 -3.09 -6.45
CA ALA A 42 -4.33 -3.42 -7.58
C ALA A 42 -3.81 -2.87 -8.92
N VAL A 43 -3.09 -1.75 -8.91
CA VAL A 43 -2.63 -1.07 -10.14
C VAL A 43 -1.16 -1.34 -10.44
N GLN A 44 -0.31 -1.43 -9.42
CA GLN A 44 1.14 -1.50 -9.56
C GLN A 44 1.72 -2.85 -9.14
N GLY A 45 0.91 -3.73 -8.55
CA GLY A 45 1.39 -4.94 -7.87
C GLY A 45 1.92 -4.64 -6.47
N GLN A 46 2.48 -5.67 -5.84
CA GLN A 46 2.90 -5.63 -4.44
C GLN A 46 3.80 -4.42 -4.13
N VAL A 47 3.45 -3.67 -3.07
CA VAL A 47 4.24 -2.51 -2.66
C VAL A 47 5.54 -2.99 -2.00
N SER A 48 6.66 -2.45 -2.48
CA SER A 48 7.97 -2.68 -1.89
C SER A 48 8.97 -1.57 -2.16
N VAL A 49 9.75 -1.25 -1.14
CA VAL A 49 10.93 -0.38 -1.15
C VAL A 49 12.14 -1.12 -1.74
N SER A 50 12.22 -2.44 -1.61
CA SER A 50 13.30 -3.26 -2.15
C SER A 50 12.85 -4.69 -2.48
N ILE A 51 13.27 -5.19 -3.64
CA ILE A 51 12.89 -6.54 -4.11
C ILE A 51 13.50 -7.62 -3.21
N CYS A 52 14.66 -7.38 -2.58
CA CYS A 52 15.22 -8.34 -1.63
C CYS A 52 14.48 -8.39 -0.30
N ALA A 53 13.43 -7.57 -0.09
CA ALA A 53 12.61 -7.54 1.12
C ALA A 53 11.14 -7.91 0.84
N THR A 54 10.83 -8.49 -0.32
CA THR A 54 9.47 -8.95 -0.69
C THR A 54 9.29 -10.45 -0.58
N GLU A 55 10.34 -11.20 -0.92
CA GLU A 55 10.31 -12.66 -1.01
C GLU A 55 11.56 -13.22 -0.34
N GLU A 56 11.39 -14.30 0.44
CA GLU A 56 12.50 -15.06 0.99
C GLU A 56 13.36 -15.63 -0.14
N ASP A 57 14.67 -15.68 0.05
CA ASP A 57 15.66 -16.23 -0.88
C ASP A 57 15.76 -15.50 -2.25
N TRP A 58 15.12 -14.34 -2.42
CA TRP A 58 15.29 -13.51 -3.64
C TRP A 58 16.75 -13.07 -3.83
N CYS A 59 17.46 -12.82 -2.72
CA CYS A 59 18.84 -12.39 -2.73
C CYS A 59 19.75 -13.44 -2.08
N SER A 60 20.74 -13.94 -2.83
CA SER A 60 21.75 -14.87 -2.29
C SER A 60 22.56 -14.31 -1.10
N ARG A 61 22.53 -12.98 -0.91
CA ARG A 61 23.21 -12.28 0.18
C ARG A 61 22.32 -11.99 1.39
N GLU A 62 21.03 -12.30 1.33
CA GLU A 62 20.02 -11.95 2.36
C GLU A 62 20.52 -12.17 3.79
N LYS A 63 20.95 -13.41 4.09
CA LYS A 63 21.44 -13.83 5.42
C LYS A 63 22.69 -13.11 5.92
N LYS A 64 23.43 -12.41 5.04
CA LYS A 64 24.68 -11.70 5.37
C LYS A 64 24.64 -10.22 4.96
N CYS A 65 23.49 -9.72 4.50
CA CYS A 65 23.34 -8.37 4.02
C CYS A 65 22.92 -7.46 5.17
N SER A 66 23.82 -6.58 5.61
CA SER A 66 23.53 -5.62 6.69
C SER A 66 22.38 -4.64 6.38
N PHE A 67 22.04 -4.46 5.10
CA PHE A 67 20.95 -3.59 4.67
C PHE A 67 19.58 -4.30 4.59
N HIS A 68 19.55 -5.63 4.53
CA HIS A 68 18.30 -6.37 4.34
C HIS A 68 17.29 -6.11 5.48
N PRO A 69 17.67 -6.14 6.77
CA PRO A 69 16.75 -5.79 7.86
C PRO A 69 16.24 -4.34 7.80
N VAL A 70 17.05 -3.41 7.26
CA VAL A 70 16.63 -2.01 7.06
C VAL A 70 15.54 -1.91 6.00
N TRP A 71 15.69 -2.65 4.89
CA TRP A 71 14.68 -2.69 3.83
C TRP A 71 13.40 -3.40 4.26
N GLU A 72 13.51 -4.49 5.01
CA GLU A 72 12.37 -5.18 5.60
C GLU A 72 11.59 -4.26 6.55
N GLY A 73 12.29 -3.57 7.45
CA GLY A 73 11.68 -2.57 8.34
C GLY A 73 10.99 -1.45 7.55
N ALA A 74 11.63 -0.91 6.51
CA ALA A 74 11.04 0.12 5.66
C ALA A 74 9.78 -0.37 4.94
N ASN A 75 9.78 -1.62 4.46
CA ASN A 75 8.62 -2.25 3.83
C ASN A 75 7.43 -2.36 4.78
N ILE A 76 7.67 -2.83 6.01
CA ILE A 76 6.63 -2.95 7.04
C ILE A 76 6.01 -1.58 7.32
N LEU A 77 6.85 -0.57 7.56
CA LEU A 77 6.37 0.79 7.86
C LEU A 77 5.54 1.39 6.72
N LEU A 78 5.97 1.20 5.47
CA LEU A 78 5.27 1.70 4.31
C LEU A 78 3.91 1.02 4.13
N LYS A 79 3.87 -0.32 4.24
CA LYS A 79 2.63 -1.11 4.13
C LYS A 79 1.65 -0.78 5.25
N ASP A 80 2.13 -0.72 6.49
CA ASP A 80 1.32 -0.33 7.65
C ASP A 80 0.70 1.05 7.43
N TYR A 81 1.48 2.03 6.99
CA TYR A 81 0.97 3.36 6.73
C TYR A 81 -0.09 3.37 5.62
N PHE A 82 0.18 2.78 4.45
CA PHE A 82 -0.78 2.76 3.34
C PHE A 82 -2.04 1.94 3.64
N SER A 83 -1.93 0.88 4.45
CA SER A 83 -3.09 0.10 4.92
C SER A 83 -3.94 0.86 5.95
N SER A 84 -3.36 1.84 6.65
CA SER A 84 -4.07 2.62 7.67
C SER A 84 -4.93 3.76 7.11
N VAL A 85 -4.76 4.09 5.83
CA VAL A 85 -5.49 5.18 5.17
C VAL A 85 -6.56 4.59 4.26
N SER A 86 -7.82 4.90 4.54
CA SER A 86 -8.96 4.54 3.69
C SER A 86 -9.15 5.50 2.53
N ILE A 87 -9.77 5.05 1.44
CA ILE A 87 -10.14 5.91 0.32
C ILE A 87 -11.18 6.97 0.74
N LYS A 88 -12.05 6.66 1.71
CA LYS A 88 -12.99 7.64 2.28
C LYS A 88 -12.25 8.84 2.89
N GLU A 89 -11.21 8.59 3.67
CA GLU A 89 -10.41 9.66 4.30
C GLU A 89 -9.71 10.54 3.25
N LEU A 90 -9.27 9.95 2.14
CA LEU A 90 -8.70 10.71 1.02
C LEU A 90 -9.76 11.60 0.35
N ILE A 91 -10.98 11.08 0.12
CA ILE A 91 -12.10 11.82 -0.47
C ILE A 91 -12.56 12.98 0.42
N ASP A 92 -12.62 12.76 1.73
CA ASP A 92 -13.06 13.77 2.71
C ASP A 92 -12.03 14.90 2.92
N GLY A 93 -10.87 14.81 2.24
CA GLY A 93 -9.73 15.67 2.43
C GLY A 93 -8.97 15.25 3.68
N CYS A 94 -7.90 14.46 3.50
CA CYS A 94 -7.04 13.99 4.58
C CYS A 94 -6.71 15.10 5.57
N LYS A 95 -7.36 15.08 6.74
CA LYS A 95 -6.99 15.93 7.87
C LYS A 95 -5.80 15.26 8.57
N ALA A 96 -4.63 15.42 7.97
CA ALA A 96 -3.31 15.13 8.52
C ALA A 96 -3.18 13.81 9.32
N HIS A 97 -2.85 12.71 8.64
CA HIS A 97 -2.15 11.59 9.29
C HIS A 97 -0.64 11.91 9.39
N LEU A 98 -0.30 12.94 10.14
CA LEU A 98 0.97 12.98 10.88
C LEU A 98 0.63 12.66 12.33
N ASN A 99 0.04 11.49 12.55
CA ASN A 99 -0.32 11.06 13.90
C ASN A 99 0.96 10.59 14.59
N ASN A 100 1.27 11.18 15.75
CA ASN A 100 2.38 10.76 16.61
C ASN A 100 2.34 9.25 16.91
N GLU A 101 1.18 8.60 16.85
CA GLU A 101 1.04 7.15 17.05
C GLU A 101 1.77 6.28 16.01
N THR A 102 1.85 6.73 14.75
CA THR A 102 2.64 6.03 13.71
C THR A 102 4.13 6.16 14.01
N ILE A 103 4.56 7.36 14.43
CA ILE A 103 5.94 7.62 14.91
C ILE A 103 6.23 6.82 16.19
N ASP A 104 5.27 6.68 17.10
CA ASP A 104 5.41 5.93 18.35
C ASP A 104 5.47 4.42 18.10
N LYS A 105 4.74 3.89 17.11
CA LYS A 105 4.87 2.50 16.65
C LYS A 105 6.22 2.25 15.98
N VAL A 106 6.68 3.16 15.11
CA VAL A 106 8.03 3.11 14.52
C VAL A 106 9.10 3.08 15.62
N ASN A 107 9.00 3.96 16.61
CA ASN A 107 9.94 4.05 17.73
C ASN A 107 9.93 2.81 18.63
N LYS A 108 8.75 2.20 18.87
CA LYS A 108 8.63 0.93 19.60
C LYS A 108 9.25 -0.24 18.83
N ASN A 109 9.02 -0.35 17.52
CA ASN A 109 9.61 -1.42 16.70
C ASN A 109 11.13 -1.27 16.50
N TRP A 110 11.66 -0.04 16.43
CA TRP A 110 13.11 0.20 16.32
C TRP A 110 13.90 -0.21 17.58
N SER A 111 13.24 -0.35 18.74
CA SER A 111 13.87 -0.82 19.97
C SER A 111 14.28 -2.30 19.90
N VAL A 112 13.78 -3.05 18.91
CA VAL A 112 14.04 -4.49 18.72
C VAL A 112 15.26 -4.76 17.80
N VAL A 113 15.63 -3.79 16.95
CA VAL A 113 16.70 -3.93 15.94
C VAL A 113 18.09 -3.52 16.47
N LYS A 114 18.24 -3.36 17.79
CA LYS A 114 19.47 -2.88 18.45
C LYS A 114 20.49 -3.98 18.83
N HIS A 115 20.36 -5.21 18.32
CA HIS A 115 21.29 -6.30 18.65
C HIS A 115 21.98 -6.85 17.40
#